data_AF-A0A1G7ZCJ1-F1
#
_entry.id   AF-A0A1G7ZCJ1-F1
#
_cell.length_a   1.000
_cell.length_b   1.000
_cell.length_c   1.000
_cell.angle_alpha   90.00
_cell.angle_beta   90.00
_cell.angle_gamma   90.00
#
_symmetry.space_group_name_H-M   'P 1'
#
loop_
_entity.id
_entity.type
_entity.pdbx_description
1 polymer ?
#
loop_
_entity_poly.entity_id
_entity_poly.type
_entity_poly.pdbx_seq_one_letter_code
_entity_poly.pdbx_strand_id
1 'polypeptide(L)' 'MSEHKSLYERYSSLPTSELEDILYDIEMSAALTLGMNTYTEQQHKQVLRQILRERGVDINRLFES' A
#
# COMPACT_ATOMS: atom_id res chain seq x y z
N MET A 1 -6.45 18.94 -7.48
CA MET A 1 -6.83 17.51 -7.39
C MET A 1 -6.24 16.95 -6.11
N SER A 2 -7.01 16.24 -5.29
CA SER A 2 -6.50 15.68 -4.03
C SER A 2 -5.44 14.61 -4.29
N GLU A 3 -4.31 14.64 -3.58
CA GLU A 3 -3.19 13.67 -3.72
C GLU A 3 -3.66 12.21 -3.69
N HIS A 4 -4.65 11.91 -2.85
CA HIS A 4 -5.24 10.58 -2.72
C HIS A 4 -5.85 10.05 -4.04
N LYS A 5 -6.49 10.91 -4.83
CA LYS A 5 -7.08 10.53 -6.13
C LYS A 5 -5.99 10.28 -7.18
N SER A 6 -4.93 11.08 -7.16
CA SER A 6 -3.77 10.90 -8.03
C SER A 6 -3.03 9.58 -7.75
N LEU A 7 -2.83 9.25 -6.47
CA LEU A 7 -2.24 7.98 -6.05
C LEU A 7 -3.10 6.78 -6.47
N TYR A 8 -4.41 6.87 -6.29
CA TYR A 8 -5.33 5.80 -6.68
C TYR A 8 -5.29 5.54 -8.19
N GLU A 9 -5.35 6.58 -9.02
CA GLU A 9 -5.25 6.45 -10.47
C GLU A 9 -3.92 5.83 -10.90
N ARG A 10 -2.81 6.28 -10.30
CA ARG A 10 -1.47 5.72 -10.54
C ARG A 10 -1.42 4.23 -10.21
N TYR A 11 -1.78 3.85 -8.98
CA TYR A 11 -1.69 2.48 -8.52
C TYR A 11 -2.69 1.54 -9.20
N SER A 12 -3.86 2.04 -9.61
CA SER A 12 -4.86 1.22 -10.29
C SER A 12 -4.39 0.67 -11.63
N SER A 13 -3.39 1.30 -12.25
CA SER A 13 -2.79 0.84 -13.51
C SER A 13 -1.72 -0.25 -13.36
N LEU A 14 -1.24 -0.49 -12.13
CA LEU A 14 -0.19 -1.48 -11.87
C LEU A 14 -0.78 -2.89 -11.68
N PRO A 15 -0.02 -3.96 -12.00
CA PRO A 15 -0.42 -5.33 -11.69
C PRO A 15 -0.48 -5.56 -10.17
N THR A 16 -1.30 -6.52 -9.75
CA THR A 16 -1.52 -6.81 -8.33
C THR A 16 -0.26 -7.17 -7.57
N SER A 17 0.64 -7.97 -8.17
CA SER A 17 1.92 -8.34 -7.56
C SER A 17 2.78 -7.13 -7.22
N GLU A 18 2.86 -6.14 -8.10
CA GLU A 18 3.62 -4.91 -7.82
C GLU A 18 2.98 -4.11 -6.68
N LEU A 19 1.66 -4.10 -6.56
CA LEU A 19 0.98 -3.43 -5.45
C LEU A 19 1.25 -4.12 -4.11
N GLU A 20 1.33 -5.45 -4.11
CA GLU A 20 1.71 -6.25 -2.94
C GLU A 20 3.16 -5.96 -2.53
N ASP A 21 4.10 -5.97 -3.48
CA ASP A 21 5.52 -5.65 -3.24
C ASP A 21 5.69 -4.24 -2.66
N ILE A 22 5.05 -3.23 -3.26
CA ILE A 22 5.12 -1.85 -2.76
C ILE A 22 4.52 -1.75 -1.35
N LEU A 23 3.39 -2.42 -1.10
CA LEU A 23 2.78 -2.40 0.22
C LEU A 23 3.70 -3.06 1.26
N TYR A 24 4.35 -4.17 0.91
CA TYR A 24 5.31 -4.86 1.74
C TYR A 24 6.53 -3.98 2.07
N ASP A 25 7.11 -3.31 1.07
CA ASP A 25 8.26 -2.42 1.25
C ASP A 25 7.97 -1.27 2.21
N ILE A 26 6.77 -0.67 2.12
CA ILE A 26 6.38 0.43 3.02
C ILE A 26 6.19 -0.11 4.45
N GLU A 27 5.62 -1.30 4.63
CA GLU A 27 5.45 -1.91 5.96
C GLU A 27 6.80 -2.33 6.57
N MET A 28 7.70 -2.87 5.76
CA MET A 28 9.06 -3.23 6.18
C MET A 28 9.86 -1.98 6.56
N SER A 29 9.80 -0.93 5.74
CA SER A 29 10.43 0.36 6.04
C SER A 29 9.92 0.92 7.36
N ALA A 30 8.61 0.85 7.61
CA ALA A 30 8.01 1.27 8.87
C ALA A 30 8.50 0.45 10.07
N ALA A 31 8.71 -0.86 9.90
CA ALA A 31 9.26 -1.71 10.95
C ALA A 31 10.72 -1.33 11.26
N LEU A 32 11.52 -1.04 10.23
CA LEU A 32 12.92 -0.61 10.37
C LEU A 32 13.06 0.77 11.01
N THR A 33 12.11 1.67 10.79
CA THR A 33 12.09 3.02 11.40
C THR A 33 11.44 3.06 12.79
N LEU A 34 11.31 1.93 13.49
CA LEU A 34 10.68 1.82 14.81
C LEU A 34 9.22 2.33 14.83
N GLY A 35 8.48 2.14 13.72
CA GLY A 35 7.09 2.55 13.60
C GLY A 35 6.89 4.02 13.21
N MET A 36 7.96 4.75 12.84
CA MET A 36 7.82 6.08 12.25
C MET A 36 7.29 5.97 10.82
N ASN A 37 5.97 6.02 10.68
CA ASN A 37 5.31 6.20 9.39
C ASN A 37 5.14 7.70 9.11
N THR A 38 5.66 8.16 7.98
CA THR A 38 5.37 9.50 7.46
C THR A 38 3.89 9.58 7.05
N TYR A 39 3.35 10.80 7.05
CA TYR A 39 1.99 11.06 6.56
C TYR A 39 1.77 10.54 5.13
N THR A 40 2.79 10.67 4.29
CA THR A 40 2.80 10.17 2.91
C THR A 40 2.71 8.64 2.87
N GLU A 41 3.52 7.91 3.64
CA GLU A 41 3.45 6.44 3.67
C GLU A 41 2.08 5.94 4.13
N GLN A 42 1.43 6.63 5.07
CA GLN A 42 0.06 6.29 5.48
C GLN A 42 -0.95 6.46 4.34
N GLN A 43 -0.87 7.54 3.57
CA GLN A 43 -1.73 7.74 2.41
C GLN A 43 -1.51 6.66 1.36
N HIS A 44 -0.25 6.31 1.07
CA HIS A 44 0.09 5.26 0.13
C HIS A 44 -0.45 3.90 0.60
N LYS A 45 -0.25 3.53 1.87
CA LYS A 45 -0.81 2.30 2.46
C LYS A 45 -2.33 2.25 2.31
N GLN A 46 -3.04 3.33 2.61
CA GLN A 46 -4.50 3.37 2.50
C GLN A 46 -4.97 3.08 1.07
N VAL A 47 -4.36 3.73 0.07
CA VAL A 47 -4.72 3.55 -1.34
C VAL A 47 -4.37 2.14 -1.82
N LEU A 48 -3.17 1.64 -1.51
CA LEU A 48 -2.74 0.29 -1.89
C LEU A 48 -3.66 -0.78 -1.28
N ARG A 49 -3.97 -0.65 0.01
CA ARG A 49 -4.89 -1.57 0.70
C ARG A 49 -6.30 -1.51 0.13
N GLN A 50 -6.75 -0.34 -0.30
CA GLN A 50 -8.05 -0.21 -0.96
C GLN A 50 -8.06 -0.98 -2.29
N ILE A 51 -7.10 -0.73 -3.18
CA ILE A 51 -7.04 -1.34 -4.51
C ILE A 51 -6.88 -2.86 -4.40
N LEU A 52 -6.01 -3.34 -3.51
CA LEU A 52 -5.80 -4.77 -3.29
C LEU A 52 -7.09 -5.47 -2.82
N ARG A 53 -7.85 -4.85 -1.90
CA ARG A 53 -9.16 -5.38 -1.47
C ARG A 53 -10.18 -5.40 -2.60
N GLU A 54 -10.25 -4.36 -3.40
CA GLU A 54 -11.16 -4.29 -4.56
C GLU A 54 -10.84 -5.36 -5.61
N ARG A 55 -9.57 -5.77 -5.71
CA ARG A 55 -9.10 -6.87 -6.57
C ARG A 55 -9.24 -8.26 -5.93
N GLY A 56 -9.77 -8.35 -4.70
CA GLY A 56 -9.99 -9.61 -4.00
C GLY A 56 -8.76 -10.20 -3.29
N VAL A 57 -7.71 -9.41 -3.08
CA VAL A 57 -6.52 -9.83 -2.32
C VAL A 57 -6.82 -9.76 -0.82
N ASP A 58 -6.52 -10.86 -0.12
CA ASP A 58 -6.56 -10.87 1.35
C ASP A 58 -5.26 -10.31 1.91
N ILE A 59 -5.32 -9.04 2.29
CA ILE A 59 -4.17 -8.28 2.79
C ILE A 59 -3.62 -8.87 4.09
N ASN A 60 -4.45 -9.51 4.92
CA ASN A 60 -3.96 -10.07 6.18
C ASN A 60 -2.96 -11.22 5.91
N ARG A 61 -3.20 -11.99 4.85
CA ARG A 61 -2.29 -13.07 4.41
C ARG A 61 -0.95 -12.56 3.89
N LEU A 62 -0.86 -11.31 3.42
CA LEU A 62 0.41 -10.74 2.96
C LEU A 62 1.42 -10.53 4.10
N PHE A 63 0.94 -10.49 5.36
CA PHE A 63 1.76 -10.21 6.54
C PHE A 63 1.78 -11.35 7.55
N GLU A 64 1.07 -12.45 7.29
CA GLU A 64 1.18 -13.69 8.05
C GLU A 64 2.41 -14.46 7.56
N SER A 65 3.56 -14.25 8.19
CA SER A 65 4.77 -15.08 8.05
C SER A 65 5.40 -15.35 9.41
#